data_AF-Q2KZ69-F1
#
_entry.id   AF-Q2KZ69-F1
#
_cell.length_a   1.000
_cell.length_b   1.000
_cell.length_c   1.000
_cell.angle_alpha   90.00
_cell.angle_beta   90.00
_cell.angle_gamma   90.00
#
_symmetry.space_group_name_H-M   'P 1'
#
loop_
_entity.id
_entity.type
_entity.pdbx_description
1 polymer ?
#
loop_
_entity_poly.entity_id
_entity_poly.type
_entity_poly.pdbx_seq_one_letter_code
_entity_poly.pdbx_strand_id
1 'polypeptide(L)'
;MRRPIKQSHRALFLALQADAKEYPGGIRAIAESMGMNGNTLANGINPDNEVAPPSFGVIVEIIVLAQARRAVFALAQMVGQVPMDIELEPGDPRESVQLFLSLVSSASNLLGVGSEAAKDGRFCAQERRALEPLLLALMKSTGELLQVVRGGAL
;
A
#
# COMPACT_ATOMS: atom_id res chain seq x y z
N MET A 1 -8.98 -32.33 0.07
CA MET A 1 -9.02 -31.58 -1.21
C MET A 1 -8.24 -30.29 -1.04
N ARG A 2 -7.30 -29.97 -1.93
CA ARG A 2 -6.60 -28.68 -1.92
C ARG A 2 -7.59 -27.58 -2.30
N ARG A 3 -7.68 -26.50 -1.51
CA ARG A 3 -8.54 -25.37 -1.86
C ARG A 3 -8.10 -24.78 -3.22
N PRO A 4 -9.04 -24.37 -4.09
CA PRO A 4 -8.70 -23.66 -5.32
C PRO A 4 -7.78 -22.47 -5.03
N ILE A 5 -6.87 -22.15 -5.96
CA ILE A 5 -5.85 -21.12 -5.75
C ILE A 5 -6.47 -19.75 -5.46
N LYS A 6 -7.58 -19.42 -6.14
CA LYS A 6 -8.31 -18.15 -5.92
C LYS A 6 -8.94 -18.07 -4.54
N GLN A 7 -9.35 -19.20 -3.96
CA GLN A 7 -9.85 -19.26 -2.58
C GLN A 7 -8.72 -19.22 -1.55
N SER A 8 -7.59 -19.86 -1.86
CA SER A 8 -6.40 -19.84 -0.99
C SER A 8 -5.80 -18.44 -0.88
N HIS A 9 -5.88 -17.65 -1.95
CA HIS A 9 -5.43 -16.25 -2.00
C HIS A 9 -6.61 -15.27 -2.16
N ARG A 10 -7.74 -15.54 -1.49
CA ARG A 10 -8.99 -14.78 -1.63
C ARG A 10 -8.79 -13.27 -1.49
N ALA A 11 -7.99 -12.83 -0.51
CA ALA A 11 -7.72 -11.42 -0.28
C ALA A 11 -7.14 -10.71 -1.51
N LEU A 12 -6.20 -11.34 -2.21
CA LEU A 12 -5.61 -10.82 -3.44
C LEU A 12 -6.65 -10.69 -4.55
N PHE A 13 -7.44 -11.74 -4.79
CA PHE A 13 -8.43 -11.74 -5.87
C PHE A 13 -9.60 -10.78 -5.61
N LEU A 14 -10.01 -10.61 -4.35
CA LEU A 14 -10.97 -9.57 -3.97
C LEU A 14 -10.41 -8.17 -4.21
N ALA A 15 -9.15 -7.93 -3.82
CA ALA A 15 -8.50 -6.65 -4.05
C ALA A 15 -8.36 -6.33 -5.54
N LEU A 16 -7.87 -7.28 -6.35
CA LEU A 16 -7.80 -7.17 -7.81
C LEU A 16 -9.15 -6.85 -8.43
N GLN A 17 -10.22 -7.53 -7.98
CA GLN A 17 -11.56 -7.27 -8.50
C GLN A 17 -12.06 -5.88 -8.12
N ALA A 18 -11.79 -5.41 -6.89
CA ALA A 18 -12.18 -4.08 -6.46
C ALA A 18 -11.44 -3.00 -7.27
N ASP A 19 -10.11 -3.13 -7.41
CA ASP A 19 -9.29 -2.22 -8.21
C ASP A 19 -9.72 -2.20 -9.68
N ALA A 20 -9.95 -3.38 -10.27
CA ALA A 20 -10.40 -3.48 -11.66
C ALA A 20 -11.82 -2.93 -11.89
N LYS A 21 -12.69 -2.92 -10.88
CA LYS A 21 -14.03 -2.32 -10.97
C LYS A 21 -14.01 -0.79 -10.90
N GLU A 22 -13.03 -0.22 -10.20
CA GLU A 22 -12.87 1.24 -10.04
C GLU A 22 -12.15 1.90 -11.23
N TYR A 23 -11.43 1.13 -12.05
CA TYR A 23 -10.84 1.61 -13.30
C TYR A 23 -11.90 2.22 -14.23
N PRO A 24 -11.63 3.32 -14.96
CA PRO A 24 -12.56 3.89 -15.94
C PRO A 24 -12.97 2.86 -17.01
N GLY A 25 -14.27 2.54 -17.08
CA GLY A 25 -14.81 1.48 -17.96
C GLY A 25 -14.73 0.06 -17.37
N GLY A 26 -14.21 -0.08 -16.15
CA GLY A 26 -14.20 -1.29 -15.34
C GLY A 26 -13.39 -2.44 -15.92
N ILE A 27 -13.69 -3.66 -15.45
CA ILE A 27 -13.00 -4.89 -15.84
C ILE A 27 -13.01 -5.10 -17.36
N ARG A 28 -14.09 -4.69 -18.03
CA ARG A 28 -14.22 -4.84 -19.49
C ARG A 28 -13.21 -3.99 -20.25
N ALA A 29 -13.04 -2.72 -19.86
CA ALA A 29 -12.06 -1.84 -20.49
C ALA A 29 -10.62 -2.35 -20.30
N ILE A 30 -10.29 -2.85 -19.10
CA ILE A 30 -8.99 -3.49 -18.84
C ILE A 30 -8.79 -4.72 -19.73
N ALA A 31 -9.82 -5.56 -19.88
CA ALA A 31 -9.74 -6.73 -20.76
C ALA A 31 -9.52 -6.33 -22.22
N GLU A 32 -10.23 -5.31 -22.70
CA GLU A 32 -10.10 -4.78 -24.05
C GLU A 32 -8.69 -4.22 -24.30
N SER A 33 -8.09 -3.50 -23.36
CA SER A 33 -6.70 -3.00 -23.49
C SER A 33 -5.66 -4.11 -23.55
N MET A 34 -5.97 -5.30 -23.01
CA MET A 34 -5.11 -6.49 -23.09
C MET A 34 -5.46 -7.43 -24.26
N GLY A 35 -6.42 -7.07 -25.13
CA GLY A 35 -6.90 -7.93 -26.22
C GLY A 35 -7.64 -9.18 -25.73
N MET A 36 -8.25 -9.13 -24.56
CA MET A 36 -8.93 -10.24 -23.89
C MET A 36 -10.45 -10.05 -23.84
N ASN A 37 -11.18 -11.16 -23.70
CA ASN A 37 -12.61 -11.11 -23.43
C ASN A 37 -12.90 -10.68 -21.98
N GLY A 38 -13.75 -9.67 -21.80
CA GLY A 38 -14.12 -9.12 -20.49
C GLY A 38 -14.75 -10.12 -19.52
N ASN A 39 -15.59 -11.04 -20.01
CA ASN A 39 -16.19 -12.08 -19.16
C ASN A 39 -15.15 -13.11 -18.70
N THR A 40 -14.22 -13.47 -19.60
CA THR A 40 -13.10 -14.35 -19.26
C THR A 40 -12.25 -13.73 -18.15
N LEU A 41 -11.90 -12.45 -18.27
CA LEU A 41 -11.13 -11.75 -17.25
C LEU A 41 -11.90 -11.66 -15.93
N ALA A 42 -13.17 -11.23 -15.96
CA ALA A 42 -14.02 -11.08 -14.78
C ALA A 42 -14.17 -12.40 -14.00
N ASN A 43 -14.39 -13.51 -14.70
CA ASN A 43 -14.48 -14.84 -14.08
C ASN A 43 -13.12 -15.32 -13.56
N GLY A 44 -12.05 -15.04 -14.30
CA GLY A 44 -10.68 -15.36 -13.89
C GLY A 44 -10.31 -14.70 -12.57
N ILE A 45 -10.64 -13.41 -12.38
CA ILE A 45 -10.30 -12.68 -11.15
C ILE A 45 -11.32 -12.85 -10.02
N ASN A 46 -12.52 -13.39 -10.29
CA ASN A 46 -13.52 -13.64 -9.27
C ASN A 46 -13.13 -14.86 -8.40
N PRO A 47 -12.92 -14.70 -7.08
CA PRO A 47 -12.52 -15.82 -6.21
C PRO A 47 -13.62 -16.86 -5.99
N ASP A 48 -14.88 -16.52 -6.27
CA ASP A 48 -16.04 -17.39 -6.12
C ASP A 48 -16.42 -18.13 -7.42
N ASN A 49 -15.73 -17.83 -8.53
CA ASN A 49 -15.93 -18.53 -9.79
C ASN A 49 -14.92 -19.68 -9.95
N GLU A 50 -15.31 -20.78 -10.59
CA GLU A 50 -14.45 -21.98 -10.72
C GLU A 50 -13.42 -21.91 -11.85
N VAL A 51 -13.54 -20.94 -12.76
CA VAL A 51 -12.59 -20.74 -13.88
C VAL A 51 -11.16 -20.52 -13.33
N ALA A 52 -10.17 -21.07 -14.03
CA ALA A 52 -8.77 -20.89 -13.67
C ALA A 52 -8.40 -19.40 -13.53
N PRO A 53 -7.50 -19.03 -12.60
CA PRO A 53 -7.03 -17.65 -12.52
C PRO A 53 -6.31 -17.25 -13.82
N PRO A 54 -6.21 -15.94 -14.10
CA PRO A 54 -5.35 -15.45 -15.17
C PRO A 54 -3.89 -15.82 -14.91
N SER A 55 -3.07 -15.77 -15.96
CA SER A 55 -1.62 -15.90 -15.80
C SER A 55 -1.07 -14.76 -14.94
N PHE A 56 0.12 -14.98 -14.36
CA PHE A 56 0.79 -13.94 -13.57
C PHE A 56 1.02 -12.65 -14.39
N GLY A 57 1.37 -12.77 -15.67
CA GLY A 57 1.52 -11.62 -16.56
C GLY A 57 0.24 -10.78 -16.65
N VAL A 58 -0.93 -11.42 -16.79
CA VAL A 58 -2.22 -10.71 -16.82
C VAL A 58 -2.50 -10.03 -15.47
N ILE A 59 -2.16 -10.67 -14.34
CA ILE A 59 -2.33 -10.06 -13.01
C ILE A 59 -1.46 -8.78 -12.89
N VAL A 60 -0.23 -8.81 -13.37
CA VAL A 60 0.68 -7.65 -13.35
C VAL A 60 0.12 -6.52 -14.23
N GLU A 61 -0.38 -6.83 -15.43
CA GLU A 61 -0.98 -5.82 -16.31
C GLU A 61 -2.21 -5.16 -15.67
N ILE A 62 -3.09 -5.93 -15.00
CA ILE A 62 -4.21 -5.36 -14.24
C ILE A 62 -3.68 -4.39 -13.18
N ILE A 63 -2.63 -4.78 -12.45
CA ILE A 63 -2.04 -3.94 -11.40
C ILE A 63 -1.53 -2.62 -11.96
N VAL A 64 -0.82 -2.65 -13.09
CA VAL A 64 -0.26 -1.46 -13.74
C VAL A 64 -1.36 -0.57 -14.32
N LEU A 65 -2.31 -1.13 -15.07
CA LEU A 65 -3.37 -0.37 -15.72
C LEU A 65 -4.34 0.26 -14.72
N ALA A 66 -4.77 -0.49 -13.72
CA ALA A 66 -5.71 -0.02 -12.71
C ALA A 66 -5.05 0.72 -11.55
N GLN A 67 -3.71 0.82 -11.54
CA GLN A 67 -2.94 1.30 -10.39
C GLN A 67 -3.41 0.60 -9.08
N ALA A 68 -3.47 -0.73 -9.12
CA ALA A 68 -4.18 -1.57 -8.15
C ALA A 68 -3.48 -1.65 -6.78
N ARG A 69 -3.52 -0.56 -6.01
CA ARG A 69 -2.82 -0.43 -4.72
C ARG A 69 -3.27 -1.48 -3.70
N ARG A 70 -4.56 -1.85 -3.68
CA ARG A 70 -5.08 -2.87 -2.76
C ARG A 70 -4.51 -4.25 -3.11
N ALA A 71 -4.41 -4.57 -4.40
CA ALA A 71 -3.80 -5.82 -4.85
C ALA A 71 -2.31 -5.91 -4.47
N VAL A 72 -1.55 -4.82 -4.65
CA VAL A 72 -0.14 -4.76 -4.23
C VAL A 72 0.01 -4.93 -2.72
N PHE A 73 -0.86 -4.30 -1.92
CA PHE A 73 -0.91 -4.51 -0.48
C PHE A 73 -1.16 -5.98 -0.11
N ALA A 74 -2.15 -6.61 -0.76
CA ALA A 74 -2.47 -8.01 -0.53
C ALA A 74 -1.32 -8.96 -0.91
N LEU A 75 -0.53 -8.64 -1.95
CA LEU A 75 0.69 -9.38 -2.32
C LEU A 75 1.77 -9.24 -1.24
N ALA A 76 2.09 -8.03 -0.82
CA ALA A 76 3.12 -7.78 0.18
C ALA A 76 2.79 -8.45 1.53
N GLN A 77 1.52 -8.48 1.91
CA GLN A 77 1.05 -9.14 3.13
C GLN A 77 1.31 -10.64 3.14
N MET A 78 1.43 -11.30 1.97
CA MET A 78 1.75 -12.73 1.91
C MET A 78 3.13 -13.06 2.52
N VAL A 79 4.03 -12.07 2.58
CA VAL A 79 5.36 -12.18 3.18
C VAL A 79 5.50 -11.31 4.44
N GLY A 80 4.39 -10.89 5.04
CA GLY A 80 4.38 -10.05 6.25
C GLY A 80 4.87 -8.62 6.02
N GLN A 81 4.85 -8.13 4.77
CA GLN A 81 5.24 -6.77 4.42
C GLN A 81 4.02 -5.90 4.13
N VAL A 82 4.19 -4.58 4.23
CA VAL A 82 3.17 -3.58 3.87
C VAL A 82 3.81 -2.59 2.90
N PRO A 83 3.23 -2.33 1.71
CA PRO A 83 3.71 -1.27 0.86
C PRO A 83 3.36 0.07 1.52
N MET A 84 4.33 0.96 1.57
CA MET A 84 4.15 2.32 2.06
C MET A 84 4.36 3.27 0.88
N ASP A 85 3.44 4.22 0.71
CA ASP A 85 3.54 5.28 -0.29
C ASP A 85 4.47 6.37 0.25
N ILE A 86 5.78 6.10 0.19
CA ILE A 86 6.82 7.00 0.67
C ILE A 86 7.83 7.20 -0.46
N GLU A 87 7.94 8.43 -0.93
CA GLU A 87 9.05 8.85 -1.77
C GLU A 87 10.26 9.11 -0.87
N LEU A 88 11.30 8.30 -1.04
CA LEU A 88 12.58 8.46 -0.33
C LEU A 88 13.53 9.24 -1.24
N GLU A 89 14.13 10.30 -0.70
CA GLU A 89 15.11 11.09 -1.42
C GLU A 89 16.52 10.76 -0.91
N PRO A 90 17.49 10.53 -1.82
CA PRO A 90 18.88 10.40 -1.40
C PRO A 90 19.37 11.74 -0.83
N GLY A 91 19.61 11.77 0.48
CA GLY A 91 20.07 12.94 1.22
C GLY A 91 21.52 12.79 1.71
N ASP A 92 22.14 13.93 2.04
CA ASP A 92 23.42 13.90 2.74
C ASP A 92 23.25 13.25 4.13
N PRO A 93 24.13 12.31 4.53
CA PRO A 93 24.03 11.61 5.81
C PRO A 93 23.85 12.52 7.02
N ARG A 94 24.52 13.68 7.05
CA ARG A 94 24.45 14.61 8.17
C ARG A 94 23.10 15.33 8.18
N GLU A 95 22.62 15.74 7.01
CA GLU A 95 21.30 16.36 6.87
C GLU A 95 20.18 15.39 7.26
N SER A 96 20.23 14.12 6.84
CA SER A 96 19.24 13.11 7.23
C SER A 96 19.19 12.89 8.75
N VAL A 97 20.34 12.84 9.43
CA VAL A 97 20.42 12.75 10.89
C VAL A 97 19.82 14.00 11.56
N GLN A 98 20.16 15.19 11.08
CA GLN A 98 19.64 16.45 11.62
C GLN A 98 18.13 16.57 11.44
N LEU A 99 17.62 16.23 10.25
CA LEU A 99 16.20 16.22 9.94
C LEU A 99 15.46 15.24 10.84
N PHE A 100 15.96 14.01 10.99
CA PHE A 100 15.36 13.01 11.87
C PHE A 100 15.28 13.50 13.32
N LEU A 101 16.39 14.00 13.89
CA LEU A 101 16.41 14.50 15.28
C LEU A 101 15.51 15.71 15.49
N SER A 102 15.45 16.63 14.51
CA SER A 102 14.54 17.78 14.54
C SER A 102 13.07 17.34 14.50
N LEU A 103 12.76 16.34 13.67
CA LEU A 103 11.41 15.80 13.55
C LEU A 103 11.00 15.05 14.82
N VAL A 104 11.90 14.27 15.44
CA VAL A 104 11.67 13.60 16.73
C VAL A 104 11.40 14.62 17.84
N SER A 105 12.14 15.73 17.88
CA SER A 105 11.91 16.81 18.85
C SER A 105 10.54 17.46 18.66
N SER A 106 10.18 17.77 17.41
CA SER A 106 8.88 18.35 17.06
C SER A 106 7.72 17.40 17.36
N ALA A 107 7.89 16.12 17.02
CA ALA A 107 6.96 15.03 17.33
C ALA A 107 6.77 14.86 18.83
N SER A 108 7.85 14.89 19.62
CA SER A 108 7.79 14.76 21.08
C SER A 108 6.98 15.88 21.74
N ASN A 109 7.12 17.12 21.25
CA ASN A 109 6.32 18.24 21.73
C ASN A 109 4.83 18.08 21.38
N LEU A 110 4.53 17.71 20.14
CA LEU A 110 3.15 17.58 19.65
C LEU A 110 2.44 16.37 20.27
N LEU A 111 3.15 15.25 20.44
CA LEU A 111 2.68 14.07 21.16
C LEU A 111 2.59 14.31 22.66
N GLY A 112 3.43 15.15 23.25
CA GLY A 112 3.28 15.59 24.64
C GLY A 112 1.94 16.29 24.87
N VAL A 113 1.55 17.18 23.96
CA VAL A 113 0.24 17.85 23.97
C VAL A 113 -0.90 16.85 23.66
N GLY A 114 -0.72 15.98 22.68
CA GLY A 114 -1.71 14.95 22.32
C GLY A 114 -1.89 13.85 23.37
N SER A 115 -0.87 13.55 24.18
CA SER A 115 -0.90 12.60 25.29
C SER A 115 -1.80 13.09 26.42
N GLU A 116 -1.78 14.40 26.71
CA GLU A 116 -2.70 15.01 27.67
C GLU A 116 -4.16 14.94 27.19
N ALA A 117 -4.40 15.11 25.88
CA ALA A 117 -5.72 14.96 25.29
C ALA A 117 -6.19 13.49 25.28
N ALA A 118 -5.30 12.55 24.92
CA ALA A 118 -5.62 11.11 24.87
C ALA A 118 -5.94 10.47 26.22
N LYS A 119 -5.68 11.15 27.36
CA LYS A 119 -6.10 10.71 28.70
C LYS A 119 -7.61 10.58 28.85
N ASP A 120 -8.40 11.26 28.01
CA ASP A 120 -9.85 11.13 27.99
C ASP A 120 -10.36 9.93 27.16
N GLY A 121 -9.43 9.16 26.56
CA GLY A 121 -9.72 7.99 25.74
C GLY A 121 -10.26 8.32 24.34
N ARG A 122 -10.22 9.58 23.90
CA ARG A 122 -10.74 10.02 22.61
C ARG A 122 -9.65 10.64 21.77
N PHE A 123 -9.45 10.07 20.58
CA PHE A 123 -8.64 10.66 19.53
C PHE A 123 -9.58 11.30 18.50
N CYS A 124 -9.80 12.61 18.60
CA CYS A 124 -10.77 13.35 17.79
C CYS A 124 -10.31 13.52 16.33
N ALA A 125 -11.22 13.94 15.46
CA ALA A 125 -10.91 14.10 14.03
C ALA A 125 -9.81 15.14 13.76
N GLN A 126 -9.72 16.19 14.59
CA GLN A 126 -8.70 17.23 14.46
C GLN A 126 -7.31 16.71 14.85
N GLU A 127 -7.21 15.93 15.93
CA GLU A 127 -5.95 15.30 16.37
C GLU A 127 -5.45 14.29 15.34
N ARG A 128 -6.34 13.48 14.75
CA ARG A 128 -5.98 12.56 13.65
C ARG A 128 -5.38 13.31 12.46
N ARG A 129 -6.02 14.41 12.05
CA ARG A 129 -5.53 15.26 10.95
C ARG A 129 -4.19 15.93 11.25
N ALA A 130 -3.92 16.25 12.51
CA ALA A 130 -2.63 16.81 12.92
C ALA A 130 -1.53 15.73 13.04
N LEU A 131 -1.90 14.52 13.47
CA LEU A 131 -0.95 13.43 13.70
C LEU A 131 -0.53 12.72 12.41
N GLU A 132 -1.45 12.51 11.46
CA GLU A 132 -1.20 11.82 10.20
C GLU A 132 0.02 12.36 9.41
N PRO A 133 0.15 13.67 9.12
CA PRO A 133 1.31 14.18 8.40
C PRO A 133 2.62 14.02 9.18
N LEU A 134 2.55 14.09 10.52
CA LEU A 134 3.71 13.90 11.38
C LEU A 134 4.20 12.44 11.37
N LEU A 135 3.28 11.47 11.41
CA LEU A 135 3.62 10.05 11.29
C LEU A 135 4.24 9.75 9.92
N LEU A 136 3.66 10.26 8.83
CA LEU A 136 4.22 10.08 7.49
C LEU A 136 5.63 10.68 7.36
N ALA A 137 5.83 11.90 7.89
CA ALA A 137 7.14 12.55 7.89
C ALA A 137 8.17 11.77 8.73
N LEU A 138 7.77 11.22 9.89
CA LEU A 138 8.62 10.35 10.70
C LEU A 138 9.01 9.07 9.93
N MET A 139 8.05 8.43 9.26
CA MET A 139 8.31 7.24 8.46
C MET A 139 9.28 7.52 7.30
N LYS A 140 9.08 8.63 6.56
CA LYS A 140 10.00 9.08 5.49
C LYS A 140 11.40 9.31 6.03
N SER A 141 11.54 10.16 7.04
CA SER A 141 12.84 10.51 7.62
C SER A 141 13.56 9.30 8.22
N THR A 142 12.82 8.38 8.84
CA THR A 142 13.38 7.11 9.32
C THR A 142 13.87 6.23 8.17
N GLY A 143 13.12 6.15 7.08
CA GLY A 143 13.50 5.40 5.88
C GLY A 143 14.77 5.96 5.22
N GLU A 144 14.86 7.28 5.07
CA GLU A 144 16.04 7.97 4.51
C GLU A 144 17.27 7.77 5.39
N LEU A 145 17.11 7.92 6.72
CA LEU A 145 18.19 7.63 7.66
C LEU A 145 18.64 6.17 7.59
N LEU A 146 17.70 5.22 7.44
CA LEU A 146 18.02 3.80 7.31
C LEU A 146 18.81 3.51 6.03
N GLN A 147 18.51 4.19 4.91
CA GLN A 147 19.30 4.08 3.68
C GLN A 147 20.74 4.56 3.89
N VAL A 148 20.92 5.70 4.57
CA VAL A 148 22.23 6.23 4.96
C VAL A 148 22.99 5.22 5.82
N VAL A 149 22.36 4.68 6.86
CA VAL A 149 22.97 3.69 7.76
C VAL A 149 23.36 2.40 7.02
N ARG A 150 22.57 1.99 6.02
CA ARG A 150 22.85 0.81 5.19
C ARG A 150 23.88 1.06 4.08
N GLY A 151 24.41 2.28 3.96
CA GLY A 151 25.43 2.62 2.97
C GLY A 151 24.89 2.86 1.56
N GLY A 152 23.63 3.28 1.41
CA GLY A 152 23.06 3.73 0.13
C GLY A 152 22.77 2.65 -0.91
N ALA A 153 22.83 1.35 -0.56
CA ALA A 153 22.58 0.26 -1.49
C ALA A 153 21.26 -0.48 -1.15
N LEU A 154 20.20 -0.11 -1.88
CA LEU A 154 19.13 -1.01 -2.32
C LEU A 154 18.95 -0.83 -3.82
#